data_AF-A0A7C5W521-F1
#
_entry.id   AF-A0A7C5W521-F1
#
_cell.length_a   1.000
_cell.length_b   1.000
_cell.length_c   1.000
_cell.angle_alpha   90.00
_cell.angle_beta   90.00
_cell.angle_gamma   90.00
#
_symmetry.space_group_name_H-M   'P 1'
#
loop_
_entity.id
_entity.type
_entity.pdbx_description
1 polymer ?
#
loop_
_entity_poly.entity_id
_entity_poly.type
_entity_poly.pdbx_seq_one_letter_code
_entity_poly.pdbx_strand_id
1 'polypeptide(L)'
;MEAGGHMDLSHPDTSGLVGQGLAWAVYTIAACAAVVCAILLLKYLVVKLSPRTLCDGCNRYYSVKRAACPFCGAAPEREKSSETAESN
;
A
#
# COMPACT_ATOMS: atom_id res chain seq x y z
N MET A 1 24.75 -56.59 44.87
CA MET A 1 23.86 -56.63 43.69
C MET A 1 23.24 -55.25 43.57
N GLU A 2 23.89 -54.36 42.83
CA GLU A 2 23.33 -53.05 42.46
C GLU A 2 23.66 -52.84 40.99
N ALA A 3 22.75 -53.28 40.12
CA ALA A 3 22.81 -52.95 38.70
C ALA A 3 22.13 -51.59 38.54
N GLY A 4 22.93 -50.53 38.64
CA GLY A 4 22.51 -49.18 38.31
C GLY A 4 22.13 -49.09 36.84
N GLY A 5 20.85 -48.88 36.57
CA GLY A 5 20.33 -48.61 35.23
C GLY A 5 20.87 -47.27 34.73
N HIS A 6 21.68 -47.33 33.68
CA HIS A 6 22.14 -46.17 32.92
C HIS A 6 20.91 -45.56 32.24
N MET A 7 20.46 -44.40 32.71
CA MET A 7 19.44 -43.61 32.02
C MET A 7 20.13 -42.81 30.92
N ASP A 8 20.04 -43.32 29.69
CA ASP A 8 20.38 -42.57 28.49
C ASP A 8 19.45 -41.35 28.37
N LEU A 9 20.00 -40.17 28.64
CA LEU A 9 19.36 -38.89 28.33
C LEU A 9 19.35 -38.72 26.80
N SER A 10 18.28 -39.18 26.17
CA SER A 10 17.93 -38.78 24.79
C SER A 10 17.78 -37.26 24.72
N HIS A 11 18.73 -36.59 24.08
CA HIS A 11 18.63 -35.18 23.72
C HIS A 11 17.42 -35.01 22.78
N PRO A 12 16.49 -34.06 23.02
CA PRO A 12 15.48 -33.73 22.04
C PRO A 12 16.14 -33.00 20.86
N ASP A 13 16.02 -33.55 19.65
CA ASP A 13 16.43 -32.90 18.40
C ASP A 13 15.63 -31.61 18.17
N THR A 14 16.20 -30.48 18.59
CA THR A 14 15.60 -29.14 18.44
C THR A 14 15.78 -28.54 17.05
N SER A 15 16.53 -29.20 16.17
CA SER A 15 16.91 -28.72 14.84
C SER A 15 15.72 -28.43 13.90
N GLY A 16 14.60 -29.13 14.08
CA GLY A 16 13.39 -28.92 13.27
C GLY A 16 12.61 -27.63 13.62
N LEU A 17 12.63 -27.21 14.89
CA LEU A 17 11.90 -26.01 15.34
C LEU A 17 12.58 -24.72 14.89
N VAL A 18 13.92 -24.69 14.88
CA VAL A 18 14.69 -23.51 14.49
C VAL A 18 14.51 -23.24 12.98
N GLY A 19 14.52 -24.29 12.15
CA GLY A 19 14.31 -24.19 10.71
C GLY A 19 12.91 -23.70 10.32
N GLN A 20 11.86 -24.15 11.02
CA GLN A 20 10.50 -23.64 10.80
C GLN A 20 10.34 -22.20 11.28
N GLY A 21 10.86 -21.84 12.45
CA GLY A 21 10.79 -20.45 12.95
C GLY A 21 11.46 -19.44 12.01
N LEU A 22 12.62 -19.79 11.44
CA LEU A 22 13.32 -18.97 10.46
C LEU A 22 12.55 -18.84 9.15
N ALA A 23 11.94 -19.91 8.65
CA ALA A 23 11.14 -19.87 7.43
C ALA A 23 9.91 -18.96 7.57
N TRP A 24 9.21 -19.04 8.71
CA TRP A 24 8.07 -18.15 9.01
C TRP A 24 8.52 -16.68 9.17
N ALA A 25 9.68 -16.43 9.78
CA ALA A 25 10.23 -15.09 9.90
C ALA A 25 10.59 -14.48 8.53
N VAL A 26 11.24 -15.25 7.65
CA VAL A 26 11.56 -14.80 6.29
C VAL A 26 10.30 -14.55 5.47
N TYR A 27 9.31 -15.45 5.57
CA TYR A 27 8.03 -15.30 4.87
C TYR A 27 7.29 -14.03 5.32
N THR A 28 7.20 -13.76 6.62
CA THR A 28 6.53 -12.56 7.13
C THR A 28 7.24 -11.27 6.71
N ILE A 29 8.58 -11.24 6.74
CA ILE A 29 9.36 -10.09 6.27
C ILE A 29 9.15 -9.86 4.76
N ALA A 30 9.22 -10.92 3.95
CA ALA A 30 9.00 -10.82 2.51
C ALA A 30 7.58 -10.36 2.18
N ALA A 31 6.57 -10.88 2.89
CA ALA A 31 5.18 -10.45 2.75
C ALA A 31 5.01 -8.98 3.12
N CYS A 32 5.59 -8.53 4.24
CA CYS A 32 5.57 -7.12 4.64
C CYS A 32 6.22 -6.22 3.58
N ALA A 33 7.39 -6.61 3.05
CA ALA A 33 8.07 -5.85 2.00
C ALA A 33 7.22 -5.76 0.72
N ALA A 34 6.56 -6.84 0.33
CA ALA A 34 5.66 -6.87 -0.82
C ALA A 34 4.46 -5.94 -0.63
N VAL A 35 3.83 -5.96 0.55
CA VAL A 35 2.70 -5.08 0.89
C VAL A 35 3.12 -3.61 0.86
N VAL A 36 4.25 -3.26 1.46
CA VAL A 36 4.78 -1.88 1.43
C VAL A 36 5.07 -1.45 -0.01
N CYS A 37 5.69 -2.31 -0.81
CA CYS A 37 5.93 -2.04 -2.24
C CYS A 37 4.63 -1.81 -3.00
N ALA A 38 3.61 -2.65 -2.80
CA ALA A 38 2.31 -2.51 -3.45
C ALA A 38 1.64 -1.18 -3.10
N ILE A 39 1.66 -0.77 -1.83
CA ILE A 39 1.11 0.53 -1.37
C ILE A 39 1.86 1.70 -2.02
N LEU A 40 3.19 1.63 -2.08
CA LEU A 40 4.01 2.68 -2.71
C LEU A 40 3.74 2.77 -4.22
N LEU A 41 3.63 1.63 -4.91
CA LEU A 41 3.30 1.58 -6.33
C LEU A 41 1.91 2.16 -6.61
N LEU A 42 0.91 1.80 -5.80
CA LEU A 42 -0.44 2.37 -5.91
C LEU A 42 -0.41 3.89 -5.72
N LYS A 43 0.27 4.41 -4.69
CA LYS A 43 0.44 5.86 -4.48
C LYS A 43 1.12 6.52 -5.68
N TYR A 44 2.20 5.92 -6.19
CA TYR A 44 2.91 6.45 -7.34
C TYR A 44 2.04 6.50 -8.59
N LEU A 45 1.29 5.43 -8.88
CA LEU A 45 0.35 5.38 -9.99
C LEU A 45 -0.76 6.43 -9.82
N VAL A 46 -1.35 6.56 -8.64
CA VAL A 46 -2.38 7.58 -8.38
C VAL A 46 -1.84 8.98 -8.63
N VAL A 47 -0.62 9.29 -8.18
CA VAL A 47 0.01 10.62 -8.40
C VAL A 47 0.32 10.85 -9.88
N LYS A 48 0.83 9.83 -10.58
CA LYS A 48 1.24 9.94 -11.98
C LYS A 48 0.06 10.00 -12.95
N LEU A 49 -1.01 9.25 -12.66
CA LEU A 49 -2.25 9.24 -13.44
C LEU A 49 -3.21 10.36 -13.03
N SER A 50 -2.93 11.11 -11.95
CA SER A 50 -3.80 12.21 -11.56
C SER A 50 -3.77 13.30 -12.64
N PRO A 51 -4.90 13.58 -13.31
CA PRO A 51 -4.94 14.60 -14.34
C PRO A 51 -4.61 15.96 -13.71
N ARG A 52 -3.73 16.71 -14.40
CA ARG A 52 -3.42 18.10 -14.07
C ARG A 52 -4.11 19.00 -15.08
N THR A 53 -4.70 20.08 -14.61
CA THR A 53 -5.26 21.13 -15.47
C THR A 53 -4.57 22.45 -15.19
N LEU A 54 -4.51 23.29 -16.22
CA LEU A 54 -4.11 24.68 -16.10
C LEU A 54 -5.27 25.49 -15.52
N CYS A 55 -5.00 26.44 -14.64
CA CYS A 55 -6.00 27.38 -14.14
C CYS A 55 -5.99 28.65 -14.98
N ASP A 56 -7.12 29.04 -15.56
CA ASP A 56 -7.22 30.28 -16.35
C ASP A 56 -6.98 31.57 -15.54
N GLY A 57 -7.32 31.58 -14.23
CA GLY A 57 -7.19 32.78 -13.41
C GLY A 57 -5.75 33.12 -12.99
N CYS A 58 -4.90 32.11 -12.78
CA CYS A 58 -3.52 32.32 -12.28
C CYS A 58 -2.43 31.58 -13.08
N ASN A 59 -2.82 30.93 -14.17
CA ASN A 59 -1.96 30.21 -15.11
C ASN A 59 -1.04 29.15 -14.47
N ARG A 60 -1.48 28.55 -13.36
CA ARG A 60 -0.77 27.47 -12.65
C ARG A 60 -1.43 26.11 -12.88
N TYR A 61 -0.61 25.09 -13.05
CA TYR A 61 -1.07 23.70 -13.08
C TYR A 61 -1.45 23.22 -11.68
N TYR A 62 -2.61 22.58 -11.57
CA TYR A 62 -3.04 21.93 -10.33
C TYR A 62 -3.80 20.63 -10.62
N SER A 63 -4.00 19.81 -9.59
CA SER A 63 -4.66 18.51 -9.73
C SER A 63 -6.17 18.69 -9.87
N VAL A 64 -6.76 18.07 -10.90
CA VAL A 64 -8.20 18.18 -11.25
C VAL A 64 -9.12 17.62 -10.17
N LYS A 65 -8.59 16.82 -9.22
CA LYS A 65 -9.35 16.32 -8.07
C LYS A 65 -9.89 17.42 -7.15
N ARG A 66 -9.43 18.68 -7.29
CA ARG A 66 -9.92 19.80 -6.49
C ARG A 66 -10.98 20.59 -7.27
N ALA A 67 -12.11 20.85 -6.60
CA ALA A 67 -13.21 21.68 -7.11
C ALA A 67 -12.84 23.16 -7.32
N ALA A 68 -11.69 23.62 -6.81
CA ALA A 68 -11.18 24.97 -7.03
C ALA A 68 -9.65 25.00 -7.11
N CYS A 69 -9.12 25.98 -7.83
CA CYS A 69 -7.69 26.23 -7.90
C CYS A 69 -7.15 26.59 -6.51
N PRO A 70 -6.14 25.90 -5.98
CA PRO A 70 -5.60 26.18 -4.63
C PRO A 70 -4.81 27.49 -4.53
N PHE A 71 -4.53 28.15 -5.66
CA PHE A 71 -3.73 29.38 -5.68
C PHE A 71 -4.59 30.63 -5.69
N CYS A 72 -5.66 30.65 -6.49
CA CYS A 72 -6.54 31.82 -6.64
C CYS A 72 -8.00 31.56 -6.25
N GLY A 73 -8.39 30.32 -5.94
CA GLY A 73 -9.76 29.96 -5.57
C GLY A 73 -10.74 29.85 -6.75
N ALA A 74 -10.31 30.09 -7.99
CA ALA A 74 -11.17 29.96 -9.16
C ALA A 74 -11.64 28.51 -9.36
N ALA A 75 -12.96 28.30 -9.49
CA ALA A 75 -13.53 27.01 -9.84
C ALA A 75 -13.24 26.68 -11.33
N PRO A 76 -12.90 25.44 -11.69
CA PRO A 76 -12.81 25.03 -13.09
C PRO A 76 -14.21 25.06 -13.71
N GLU A 77 -14.31 25.48 -14.97
CA GLU A 77 -15.58 25.72 -15.68
C GLU A 77 -16.32 24.43 -16.10
N ARG A 78 -16.19 23.34 -15.33
CA ARG A 78 -16.66 22.01 -15.70
C ARG A 78 -17.90 21.59 -14.92
N GLU A 79 -18.95 22.40 -14.89
CA GLU A 79 -20.32 21.95 -14.63
C GLU A 79 -21.33 22.81 -15.43
N LYS A 80 -21.39 22.61 -16.75
CA LYS A 80 -22.54 23.07 -17.56
C LYS A 80 -22.84 22.09 -18.70
N SER A 81 -22.95 20.79 -18.43
CA SER A 81 -23.39 19.82 -19.45
C SER A 81 -24.12 18.57 -18.93
N SER A 82 -24.62 18.55 -17.69
CA SER A 82 -25.45 17.42 -17.22
C SER A 82 -26.82 17.81 -16.65
N GLU A 83 -27.25 19.06 -16.84
CA GLU A 83 -28.60 19.52 -16.45
C GLU A 83 -29.40 19.90 -17.71
N THR A 84 -29.47 19.02 -18.70
CA THR A 84 -30.44 19.12 -19.81
C THR A 84 -30.64 17.77 -20.50
N ALA A 85 -31.04 16.73 -19.77
CA ALA A 85 -31.43 15.45 -20.40
C ALA A 85 -32.44 14.65 -19.56
N GLU A 86 -33.46 15.28 -18.99
CA GLU A 86 -34.71 14.56 -18.64
C GLU A 86 -35.88 15.55 -18.48
N SER A 87 -36.42 16.01 -19.61
CA SER A 87 -37.79 16.55 -19.68
C SER A 87 -38.26 16.44 -21.11
N ASN A 88 -38.75 15.24 -21.47
CA ASN A 88 -39.87 15.04 -22.38
C ASN A 88 -40.41 13.62 -22.21
#